data_AF-A0A7Y5FVC3-F1
#
_entry.id   AF-A0A7Y5FVC3-F1
#
_cell.length_a   1.000
_cell.length_b   1.000
_cell.length_c   1.000
_cell.angle_alpha   90.00
_cell.angle_beta   90.00
_cell.angle_gamma   90.00
#
_symmetry.space_group_name_H-M   'P 1'
#
loop_
_entity.id
_entity.type
_entity.pdbx_description
1 polymer ?
#
loop_
_entity_poly.entity_id
_entity_poly.type
_entity_poly.pdbx_seq_one_letter_code
_entity_poly.pdbx_strand_id
1 'polypeptide(L)'
;MPPSQRGWWTARDSCSFKSVATGRLLAEVFMNEFIYFSGMDLMIKVKHAKKASTLHYVSHREMEPKEKVMAEHYMRAKMISTSGHNGDRPSIFIYRGTDNRLKRKLASLHARHGVQRPHRKEREITASVKNLINIAMRNYYTEKIGELIIRARNELSSGLQQEGRLAVLKQQLSELVQAYNAYADHKIMLEKVIPVELRPYWLDLKDARLFAAASR
;
A
#
# COMPACT_ATOMS: atom_id res chain seq x y z
N MET A 1 -6.89 -22.46 1.75
CA MET A 1 -6.03 -21.26 1.84
C MET A 1 -5.42 -20.99 0.48
N PRO A 2 -5.73 -19.88 -0.22
CA PRO A 2 -5.11 -19.57 -1.51
C PRO A 2 -3.82 -18.74 -1.29
N PRO A 3 -2.75 -18.96 -2.09
CA PRO A 3 -1.56 -18.12 -2.02
C PRO A 3 -1.75 -16.83 -2.83
N SER A 4 -1.16 -15.78 -2.26
CA SER A 4 -1.14 -14.37 -2.66
C SER A 4 -0.92 -14.10 -4.15
N GLN A 5 -1.75 -13.20 -4.70
CA GLN A 5 -1.53 -12.53 -5.98
C GLN A 5 -0.25 -11.68 -5.93
N ARG A 6 0.82 -12.11 -6.59
CA ARG A 6 1.95 -11.24 -6.94
C ARG A 6 1.60 -10.51 -8.24
N GLY A 7 1.59 -9.18 -8.18
CA GLY A 7 1.27 -8.32 -9.33
C GLY A 7 2.25 -8.48 -10.49
N TRP A 8 1.72 -8.68 -11.69
CA TRP A 8 2.45 -8.80 -12.95
C TRP A 8 2.38 -7.47 -13.69
N TRP A 9 3.52 -6.92 -14.09
CA TRP A 9 3.58 -5.67 -14.85
C TRP A 9 3.75 -5.97 -16.34
N THR A 10 2.85 -5.46 -17.18
CA THR A 10 3.02 -5.36 -18.64
C THR A 10 3.51 -3.96 -18.97
N ALA A 11 4.69 -3.83 -19.57
CA ALA A 11 5.13 -2.55 -20.14
C ALA A 11 4.42 -2.36 -21.49
N ARG A 12 3.28 -1.65 -21.49
CA ARG A 12 2.75 -1.01 -22.70
C ARG A 12 3.37 0.37 -22.79
N ASP A 13 4.36 0.54 -23.67
CA ASP A 13 4.79 1.87 -24.07
C ASP A 13 3.66 2.51 -24.90
N SER A 14 2.98 3.48 -24.29
CA SER A 14 2.07 4.40 -24.96
C SER A 14 2.86 5.47 -25.69
N CYS A 15 3.07 5.30 -27.00
CA CYS A 15 3.37 6.40 -27.91
C CYS A 15 2.13 6.65 -28.79
N SER A 16 1.38 7.68 -28.44
CA SER A 16 0.29 8.24 -29.23
C SER A 16 0.87 8.97 -30.45
N PHE A 17 0.52 8.54 -31.66
CA PHE A 17 0.56 9.37 -32.85
C PHE A 17 -0.71 9.12 -33.69
N LYS A 18 -1.28 10.21 -34.18
CA LYS A 18 -2.67 10.39 -34.61
C LYS A 18 -3.11 9.50 -35.78
N SER A 19 -4.39 9.13 -35.75
CA SER A 19 -5.19 8.53 -36.82
C SER A 19 -5.47 9.53 -37.95
N VAL A 20 -5.28 9.12 -39.21
CA VAL A 20 -6.03 9.62 -40.37
C VAL A 20 -6.37 8.41 -41.27
N ALA A 21 -7.64 8.30 -41.61
CA ALA A 21 -8.24 7.23 -42.40
C ALA A 21 -7.90 7.32 -43.89
N THR A 22 -7.55 6.20 -44.53
CA THR A 22 -8.07 5.75 -45.85
C THR A 22 -7.39 4.46 -46.30
N GLY A 23 -8.18 3.53 -46.85
CA GLY A 23 -7.69 2.53 -47.81
C GLY A 23 -7.07 1.25 -47.23
N ARG A 24 -7.71 0.11 -47.52
CA ARG A 24 -7.07 -1.21 -47.47
C ARG A 24 -5.73 -1.15 -48.21
N LEU A 25 -4.65 -1.56 -47.53
CA LEU A 25 -3.53 -2.32 -48.09
C LEU A 25 -2.65 -2.78 -46.91
N LEU A 26 -2.65 -4.10 -46.67
CA LEU A 26 -1.52 -4.92 -46.23
C LEU A 26 -0.56 -4.29 -45.20
N ALA A 27 -0.87 -4.40 -43.91
CA ALA A 27 0.10 -4.18 -42.83
C ALA A 27 0.27 -5.46 -42.01
N GLU A 28 1.30 -6.22 -42.39
CA GLU A 28 1.79 -7.40 -41.70
C GLU A 28 2.23 -7.07 -40.25
N VAL A 29 1.40 -7.38 -39.26
CA VAL A 29 1.81 -7.22 -37.86
C VAL A 29 2.70 -8.39 -37.42
N PHE A 30 4.01 -8.17 -37.35
CA PHE A 30 4.97 -9.03 -36.63
C PHE A 30 4.98 -8.62 -35.15
N MET A 31 4.23 -9.29 -34.27
CA MET A 31 4.31 -9.02 -32.83
C MET A 31 5.59 -9.64 -32.24
N ASN A 32 6.58 -8.80 -31.92
CA ASN A 32 7.76 -9.15 -31.12
C ASN A 32 7.51 -8.73 -29.66
N GLU A 33 7.02 -9.62 -28.81
CA GLU A 33 6.75 -9.30 -27.40
C GLU A 33 7.94 -9.63 -26.51
N PHE A 34 8.25 -8.74 -25.55
CA PHE A 34 9.22 -9.00 -24.48
C PHE A 34 8.47 -9.25 -23.18
N ILE A 35 8.80 -10.35 -22.50
CA ILE A 35 8.18 -10.75 -21.24
C ILE A 35 9.30 -10.89 -20.21
N TYR A 36 9.13 -10.28 -19.04
CA TYR A 36 10.08 -10.37 -17.94
C TYR A 36 9.42 -11.01 -16.71
N PHE A 37 9.99 -12.13 -16.27
CA PHE A 37 9.58 -12.89 -15.09
C PHE A 37 10.46 -12.52 -13.91
N SER A 38 9.98 -11.59 -13.08
CA SER A 38 10.75 -11.06 -11.94
C SER A 38 11.11 -12.10 -10.87
N GLY A 39 10.29 -13.14 -10.69
CA GLY A 39 10.53 -14.18 -9.68
C GLY A 39 11.62 -15.19 -10.04
N MET A 40 12.00 -15.27 -11.33
CA MET A 40 13.01 -16.20 -11.86
C MET A 40 14.16 -15.45 -12.55
N ASP A 41 14.14 -14.12 -12.46
CA ASP A 41 14.99 -13.20 -13.22
C ASP A 41 15.16 -13.61 -14.69
N LEU A 42 14.03 -13.85 -15.36
CA LEU A 42 14.02 -14.42 -16.71
C LEU A 42 13.39 -13.46 -17.70
N MET A 43 14.17 -13.00 -18.67
CA MET A 43 13.65 -12.25 -19.82
C MET A 43 13.53 -13.15 -21.05
N ILE A 44 12.34 -13.14 -21.66
CA ILE A 44 11.99 -13.90 -22.86
C ILE A 44 11.50 -12.95 -23.95
N LYS A 45 11.92 -13.22 -25.18
CA LYS A 45 11.37 -12.61 -26.39
C LYS A 45 10.56 -13.64 -27.14
N VAL A 46 9.31 -13.31 -27.45
CA VAL A 46 8.38 -14.17 -28.16
C VAL A 46 8.15 -13.62 -29.57
N LYS A 47 8.18 -14.51 -30.55
CA LYS A 47 7.89 -14.25 -31.97
C LYS A 47 6.80 -15.21 -32.45
N HIS A 48 5.74 -14.64 -33.01
CA HIS A 48 4.68 -15.44 -33.64
C HIS A 48 5.06 -15.78 -35.08
N ALA A 49 5.09 -17.07 -35.43
CA ALA A 49 5.17 -17.48 -36.83
C ALA A 49 3.74 -17.45 -37.42
N LYS A 50 3.51 -16.69 -38.49
CA LYS A 50 2.17 -16.58 -39.09
C LYS A 50 1.72 -17.83 -39.87
N LYS A 51 2.67 -18.67 -40.27
CA LYS A 51 2.44 -19.81 -41.20
C LYS A 51 2.23 -21.15 -40.50
N ALA A 52 2.50 -21.21 -39.21
CA ALA A 52 2.28 -22.39 -38.39
C ALA A 52 1.81 -21.85 -37.04
N SER A 53 0.84 -22.48 -36.40
CA SER A 53 0.35 -22.15 -35.05
C SER A 53 1.46 -22.44 -34.02
N THR A 54 2.59 -21.75 -34.13
CA THR A 54 3.82 -21.99 -33.40
C THR A 54 4.40 -20.69 -32.89
N LEU A 55 4.79 -20.73 -31.62
CA LEU A 55 5.41 -19.61 -30.93
C LEU A 55 6.89 -19.92 -30.76
N HIS A 56 7.72 -19.09 -31.40
CA HIS A 56 9.15 -19.15 -31.18
C HIS A 56 9.53 -18.22 -30.05
N TYR A 57 10.27 -18.73 -29.08
CA TYR A 57 10.73 -17.89 -27.99
C TYR A 57 12.20 -18.13 -27.65
N VAL A 58 12.83 -17.08 -27.17
CA VAL A 58 14.27 -16.99 -26.91
C VAL A 58 14.44 -16.32 -25.56
N SER A 59 15.35 -16.83 -24.73
CA SER A 59 15.65 -16.29 -23.42
C SER A 59 17.00 -15.60 -23.38
N HIS A 60 17.26 -14.79 -22.35
CA HIS A 60 18.58 -14.19 -22.16
C HIS A 60 19.64 -15.18 -21.64
N ARG A 61 19.23 -16.26 -20.97
CA ARG A 61 20.08 -17.35 -20.44
C ARG A 61 19.41 -18.70 -20.67
N GLU A 62 20.15 -19.79 -20.54
CA GLU A 62 19.56 -21.12 -20.59
C GLU A 62 18.53 -21.28 -19.46
N MET A 63 17.35 -21.79 -19.83
CA MET A 63 16.23 -21.95 -18.90
C MET A 63 16.29 -23.30 -18.24
N GLU A 64 16.03 -23.34 -16.95
CA GLU A 64 15.80 -24.61 -16.27
C GLU A 64 14.48 -25.24 -16.75
N PRO A 65 14.33 -26.57 -16.71
CA PRO A 65 13.11 -27.24 -17.16
C PRO A 65 11.84 -26.72 -16.48
N LYS A 66 11.91 -26.38 -15.19
CA LYS A 66 10.79 -25.81 -14.43
C LYS A 66 10.40 -24.41 -14.91
N GLU A 67 11.39 -23.57 -15.19
CA GLU A 67 11.19 -22.21 -15.70
C GLU A 67 10.57 -22.23 -17.09
N LYS A 68 11.00 -23.19 -17.93
CA LYS A 68 10.44 -23.41 -19.26
C LYS A 68 8.95 -23.74 -19.21
N VAL A 69 8.55 -24.69 -18.36
CA VAL A 69 7.14 -25.08 -18.17
C VAL A 69 6.30 -23.89 -17.70
N MET A 70 6.80 -23.12 -16.73
CA MET A 70 6.11 -21.93 -16.23
C MET A 70 5.96 -20.85 -17.31
N ALA A 71 7.02 -20.57 -18.08
CA ALA A 71 6.99 -19.59 -19.15
C ALA A 71 5.98 -19.99 -20.24
N GLU A 72 5.98 -21.25 -20.66
CA GLU A 72 5.04 -21.76 -21.66
C GLU A 72 3.60 -21.73 -21.16
N HIS A 73 3.37 -22.09 -19.89
CA HIS A 73 2.05 -21.99 -19.28
C HIS A 73 1.55 -20.53 -19.25
N TYR A 74 2.42 -19.59 -18.86
CA TYR A 74 2.10 -18.17 -18.86
C TYR A 74 1.79 -17.64 -20.27
N MET A 75 2.62 -17.99 -21.26
CA MET A 75 2.39 -17.59 -22.64
C MET A 75 1.07 -18.17 -23.18
N ARG A 76 0.73 -19.41 -22.84
CA ARG A 76 -0.55 -20.03 -23.18
C ARG A 76 -1.72 -19.25 -22.57
N ALA A 77 -1.66 -18.93 -21.28
CA ALA A 77 -2.70 -18.16 -20.59
C ALA A 77 -2.87 -16.74 -21.18
N LYS A 78 -1.77 -16.05 -21.47
CA LYS A 78 -1.79 -14.69 -22.02
C LYS A 78 -2.32 -14.64 -23.46
N MET A 79 -2.04 -15.66 -24.26
CA MET A 79 -2.56 -15.71 -25.64
C MET A 79 -4.06 -15.99 -25.64
N ILE A 80 -4.56 -16.86 -24.74
CA ILE A 80 -6.00 -17.12 -24.56
C ILE A 80 -6.79 -15.83 -24.25
N SER A 81 -6.21 -14.91 -23.47
CA SER A 81 -6.90 -13.68 -23.08
C SER A 81 -6.89 -12.57 -24.15
N THR A 82 -5.97 -12.63 -25.12
CA THR A 82 -5.70 -11.49 -26.03
C THR A 82 -6.22 -11.74 -27.45
N SER A 83 -6.37 -12.99 -27.87
CA SER A 83 -6.97 -13.33 -29.15
C SER A 83 -8.45 -13.68 -28.98
N GLY A 84 -9.34 -12.73 -29.28
CA GLY A 84 -10.76 -13.01 -29.56
C GLY A 84 -10.96 -13.78 -30.88
N HIS A 85 -10.05 -14.69 -31.22
CA HIS A 85 -10.09 -15.53 -32.41
C HIS A 85 -10.31 -16.97 -31.96
N ASN A 86 -11.54 -17.44 -32.13
CA ASN A 86 -11.87 -18.85 -32.19
C ASN A 86 -11.15 -19.45 -33.42
N GLY A 87 -10.20 -20.36 -33.22
CA GLY A 87 -9.62 -21.12 -34.33
C GLY A 87 -8.27 -21.73 -34.02
N ASP A 88 -7.19 -20.96 -34.10
CA ASP A 88 -5.84 -21.51 -34.08
C ASP A 88 -5.09 -21.16 -32.80
N ARG A 89 -5.20 -22.06 -31.81
CA ARG A 89 -4.29 -22.08 -30.66
C ARG A 89 -2.89 -22.37 -31.18
N PRO A 90 -1.85 -21.58 -30.85
CA PRO A 90 -0.50 -22.03 -31.08
C PRO A 90 -0.26 -23.30 -30.25
N SER A 91 -0.25 -24.44 -30.92
CA SER A 91 -0.16 -25.76 -30.29
C SER A 91 1.27 -26.08 -29.87
N ILE A 92 2.26 -25.43 -30.50
CA ILE A 92 3.67 -25.76 -30.32
C ILE A 92 4.48 -24.52 -29.91
N PHE A 93 5.11 -24.63 -28.74
CA PHE A 93 6.10 -23.67 -28.26
C PHE A 93 7.50 -24.18 -28.63
N ILE A 94 8.25 -23.39 -29.39
CA ILE A 94 9.58 -23.75 -29.88
C ILE A 94 10.59 -22.82 -29.23
N TYR A 95 11.33 -23.37 -28.27
CA TYR A 95 12.48 -22.68 -27.69
C TYR A 95 13.64 -22.66 -28.70
N ARG A 96 14.12 -21.46 -29.03
CA ARG A 96 15.20 -21.23 -30.02
C ARG A 96 16.57 -21.00 -29.39
N GLY A 97 16.69 -21.18 -28.06
CA GLY A 97 17.95 -20.97 -27.34
C GLY A 97 18.07 -19.57 -26.74
N THR A 98 19.31 -19.10 -26.59
CA THR A 98 19.63 -17.87 -25.87
C THR A 98 20.00 -16.71 -26.80
N ASP A 99 19.55 -15.49 -26.50
CA ASP A 99 19.96 -14.25 -27.18
C ASP A 99 20.62 -13.27 -26.19
N ASN A 100 21.91 -13.05 -26.39
CA ASN A 100 22.72 -12.16 -25.56
C ASN A 100 22.27 -10.68 -25.62
N ARG A 101 21.50 -10.27 -26.64
CA ARG A 101 20.92 -8.91 -26.69
C ARG A 101 19.89 -8.71 -25.57
N LEU A 102 19.22 -9.77 -25.13
CA LEU A 102 18.29 -9.72 -24.01
C LEU A 102 19.01 -9.49 -22.67
N LYS A 103 20.25 -9.97 -22.51
CA LYS A 103 21.05 -9.71 -21.31
C LYS A 103 21.31 -8.21 -21.11
N ARG A 104 21.68 -7.50 -22.18
CA ARG A 104 21.90 -6.04 -22.13
C ARG A 104 20.62 -5.27 -21.81
N LYS A 105 19.49 -5.71 -22.40
CA LYS A 105 18.18 -5.11 -22.14
C LYS A 105 17.72 -5.37 -20.70
N LEU A 106 17.96 -6.58 -20.17
CA LEU A 106 17.71 -6.92 -18.77
C LEU A 106 18.56 -6.06 -17.83
N ALA A 107 19.86 -5.91 -18.10
CA ALA A 107 20.73 -5.04 -17.31
C ALA A 107 20.25 -3.57 -17.30
N SER A 108 19.79 -3.06 -18.44
CA SER A 108 19.20 -1.71 -18.51
C SER A 108 17.90 -1.58 -17.72
N LEU A 109 17.10 -2.65 -17.69
CA LEU A 109 15.84 -2.72 -16.93
C LEU A 109 16.15 -2.80 -15.43
N HIS A 110 17.10 -3.62 -15.02
CA HIS A 110 17.58 -3.69 -13.65
C HIS A 110 18.22 -2.40 -13.18
N ALA A 111 18.98 -1.69 -14.00
CA ALA A 111 19.54 -0.38 -13.64
C ALA A 111 18.41 0.64 -13.38
N ARG A 112 17.38 0.67 -14.23
CA ARG A 112 16.23 1.58 -14.05
C ARG A 112 15.37 1.23 -12.84
N HIS A 113 15.12 -0.04 -12.57
CA HIS A 113 14.23 -0.48 -11.49
C HIS A 113 14.94 -0.81 -10.17
N GLY A 114 16.24 -1.12 -10.22
CA GLY A 114 17.10 -1.40 -9.07
C GLY A 114 17.40 -0.15 -8.23
N VAL A 115 17.37 1.03 -8.84
CA VAL A 115 17.47 2.31 -8.11
C VAL A 115 16.12 2.70 -7.48
N GLN A 116 14.99 2.34 -8.09
CA GLN A 116 13.67 2.71 -7.58
C GLN A 116 13.14 1.79 -6.46
N ARG A 117 13.54 0.52 -6.41
CA ARG A 117 13.06 -0.46 -5.41
C ARG A 117 13.54 -0.17 -3.97
N PRO A 118 14.83 0.15 -3.73
CA PRO A 118 15.32 0.46 -2.38
C PRO A 118 14.59 1.66 -1.78
N HIS A 119 14.45 2.75 -2.55
CA HIS A 119 13.76 3.95 -2.07
C HIS A 119 12.26 3.75 -1.79
N ARG A 120 11.58 2.88 -2.54
CA ARG A 120 10.17 2.54 -2.21
C ARG A 120 10.09 1.76 -0.90
N LYS A 121 10.92 0.72 -0.73
CA LYS A 121 10.97 -0.06 0.50
C LYS A 121 11.38 0.78 1.71
N GLU A 122 12.35 1.66 1.55
CA GLU A 122 12.80 2.58 2.60
C GLU A 122 11.68 3.54 3.01
N ARG A 123 10.92 4.09 2.05
CA ARG A 123 9.74 4.92 2.33
C ARG A 123 8.64 4.13 3.04
N GLU A 124 8.38 2.89 2.62
CA GLU A 124 7.40 2.00 3.26
C GLU A 124 7.80 1.68 4.71
N ILE A 125 9.07 1.34 4.94
CA ILE A 125 9.60 1.09 6.28
C ILE A 125 9.51 2.35 7.14
N THR A 126 9.93 3.51 6.61
CA THR A 126 9.88 4.78 7.34
C THR A 126 8.45 5.16 7.70
N ALA A 127 7.50 4.97 6.78
CA ALA A 127 6.07 5.19 7.04
C ALA A 127 5.53 4.22 8.10
N SER A 128 5.93 2.95 8.05
CA SER A 128 5.55 1.93 9.03
C SER A 128 6.07 2.26 10.43
N VAL A 129 7.35 2.64 10.55
CA VAL A 129 7.95 3.07 11.81
C VAL A 129 7.26 4.31 12.36
N LYS A 130 7.01 5.32 11.52
CA LYS A 130 6.28 6.53 11.94
C LYS A 130 4.88 6.19 12.45
N ASN A 131 4.17 5.27 11.79
CA ASN A 131 2.86 4.83 12.24
C ASN A 131 2.92 4.10 13.59
N LEU A 132 3.91 3.23 13.79
CA LEU A 132 4.12 2.56 15.08
C LEU A 132 4.39 3.56 16.20
N ILE A 133 5.23 4.56 15.95
CA ILE A 133 5.51 5.65 16.90
C ILE A 133 4.20 6.40 17.22
N ASN A 134 3.45 6.81 16.20
CA ASN A 134 2.20 7.52 16.41
C ASN A 134 1.20 6.71 17.24
N ILE A 135 1.05 5.41 16.97
CA ILE A 135 0.18 4.51 17.74
C ILE A 135 0.66 4.40 19.19
N ALA A 136 1.96 4.18 19.42
CA ALA A 136 2.53 4.06 20.75
C ALA A 136 2.34 5.35 21.56
N MET A 137 2.65 6.51 20.97
CA MET A 137 2.48 7.81 21.61
C MET A 137 1.01 8.11 21.91
N ARG A 138 0.10 7.82 20.98
CA ARG A 138 -1.33 7.97 21.17
C ARG A 138 -1.84 7.14 22.36
N ASN A 139 -1.41 5.89 22.45
CA ASN A 139 -1.78 5.00 23.55
C ASN A 139 -1.23 5.52 24.88
N TYR A 140 0.05 5.92 24.91
CA TYR A 140 0.68 6.50 26.10
C TYR A 140 -0.08 7.74 26.61
N TYR A 141 -0.42 8.69 25.73
CA TYR A 141 -1.15 9.88 26.15
C TYR A 141 -2.59 9.55 26.58
N THR A 142 -3.23 8.56 25.96
CA THR A 142 -4.58 8.10 26.38
C THR A 142 -4.56 7.56 27.80
N GLU A 143 -3.55 6.74 28.13
CA GLU A 143 -3.37 6.20 29.46
C GLU A 143 -3.10 7.31 30.49
N LYS A 144 -2.22 8.26 30.16
CA LYS A 144 -1.92 9.40 31.04
C LYS A 144 -3.11 10.34 31.26
N ILE A 145 -3.92 10.56 30.23
CA ILE A 145 -5.20 11.26 30.35
C ILE A 145 -6.13 10.52 31.32
N GLY A 146 -6.24 9.19 31.19
CA GLY A 146 -7.04 8.36 32.09
C GLY A 146 -6.57 8.43 33.55
N GLU A 147 -5.26 8.31 33.78
CA GLU A 147 -4.66 8.45 35.12
C GLU A 147 -5.01 9.81 35.76
N LEU A 148 -4.90 10.90 35.01
CA LEU A 148 -5.21 12.25 35.50
C LEU A 148 -6.68 12.43 35.85
N ILE A 149 -7.58 11.86 35.05
CA ILE A 149 -9.02 11.88 35.33
C ILE A 149 -9.32 11.14 36.64
N ILE A 150 -8.70 9.98 36.85
CA ILE A 150 -8.85 9.21 38.10
C ILE A 150 -8.32 10.02 39.29
N ARG A 151 -7.15 10.65 39.15
CA ARG A 151 -6.59 11.53 40.21
C ARG A 151 -7.53 12.68 40.52
N ALA A 152 -8.06 13.36 39.51
CA ALA A 152 -9.01 14.45 39.70
C ALA A 152 -10.29 13.99 40.43
N ARG A 153 -10.81 12.80 40.10
CA ARG A 153 -11.94 12.20 40.82
C ARG A 153 -11.61 11.89 42.28
N ASN A 154 -10.42 11.37 42.57
CA ASN A 154 -10.00 11.06 43.93
C ASN A 154 -9.84 12.33 44.78
N GLU A 155 -9.28 13.41 44.22
CA GLU A 155 -9.19 14.71 44.90
C GLU A 155 -10.58 15.26 45.23
N LEU A 156 -11.56 15.17 44.30
CA LEU A 156 -12.95 15.55 44.57
C LEU A 156 -13.59 14.70 45.68
N SER A 157 -13.43 13.38 45.63
CA SER A 157 -13.99 12.47 46.64
C SER A 157 -13.37 12.63 48.02
N SER A 158 -12.11 13.08 48.09
CA SER A 158 -11.41 13.33 49.36
C SER A 158 -11.88 14.58 50.11
N GLY A 159 -12.79 15.37 49.53
CA GLY A 159 -13.34 16.58 50.15
C GLY A 159 -12.37 17.75 50.26
N LEU A 160 -11.11 17.58 49.83
CA LEU A 160 -10.11 18.64 49.74
C LEU A 160 -10.31 19.42 48.44
N GLN A 161 -11.37 20.23 48.38
CA GLN A 161 -11.57 21.20 47.30
C GLN A 161 -10.53 22.33 47.39
N GLN A 162 -9.26 22.02 47.10
CA GLN A 162 -8.26 23.03 46.84
C GLN A 162 -8.39 23.43 45.37
N GLU A 163 -9.12 24.51 45.10
CA GLU A 163 -9.32 25.08 43.76
C GLU A 163 -8.00 25.17 42.97
N GLY A 164 -6.89 25.49 43.65
CA GLY A 164 -5.56 25.53 43.06
C GLY A 164 -5.04 24.19 42.51
N ARG A 165 -5.34 23.05 43.16
CA ARG A 165 -4.90 21.72 42.69
C ARG A 165 -5.70 21.25 41.47
N LEU A 166 -7.01 21.48 41.48
CA LEU A 166 -7.87 21.15 40.34
C LEU A 166 -7.53 21.98 39.10
N ALA A 167 -7.13 23.24 39.27
CA ALA A 167 -6.65 24.09 38.18
C ALA A 167 -5.35 23.55 37.56
N VAL A 168 -4.39 23.09 38.37
CA VAL A 168 -3.16 22.47 37.89
C VAL A 168 -3.45 21.18 37.10
N LEU A 169 -4.35 20.33 37.61
CA LEU A 169 -4.75 19.10 36.91
C LEU A 169 -5.45 19.40 35.57
N LYS A 170 -6.28 20.45 35.51
CA LYS A 170 -6.91 20.92 34.27
C LYS A 170 -5.87 21.37 33.24
N GLN A 171 -4.86 22.12 33.67
CA GLN A 171 -3.78 22.56 32.78
C GLN A 171 -3.01 21.35 32.22
N GLN A 172 -2.61 20.42 33.09
CA GLN A 172 -1.90 19.19 32.69
C GLN A 172 -2.74 18.35 31.72
N LEU A 173 -4.05 18.24 31.94
CA LEU A 173 -4.95 17.55 31.03
C LEU A 173 -5.01 18.23 29.65
N SER A 174 -5.05 19.57 29.61
CA SER A 174 -5.05 20.33 28.36
C SER A 174 -3.76 20.10 27.56
N GLU A 175 -2.61 20.12 28.24
CA GLU A 175 -1.30 19.83 27.64
C GLU A 175 -1.25 18.41 27.05
N LEU A 176 -1.77 17.40 27.78
CA LEU A 176 -1.80 16.02 27.30
C LEU A 176 -2.76 15.81 26.13
N VAL A 177 -3.91 16.50 26.11
CA VAL A 177 -4.84 16.45 24.98
C VAL A 177 -4.21 17.12 23.75
N GLN A 178 -3.48 18.23 23.92
CA GLN A 178 -2.73 18.83 22.83
C GLN A 178 -1.63 17.91 22.32
N ALA A 179 -0.88 17.27 23.22
CA ALA A 179 0.15 16.31 22.86
C ALA A 179 -0.44 15.09 22.13
N TYR A 180 -1.57 14.54 22.60
CA TYR A 180 -2.31 13.48 21.92
C TYR A 180 -2.69 13.87 20.48
N ASN A 181 -3.22 15.09 20.30
CA ASN A 181 -3.67 15.59 19.01
C ASN A 181 -2.53 15.81 17.99
N ALA A 182 -1.27 15.85 18.44
CA ALA A 182 -0.11 15.89 17.54
C ALA A 182 0.16 14.53 16.86
N TYR A 183 -0.27 13.43 17.48
CA TYR A 183 -0.01 12.07 17.01
C TYR A 183 -1.28 11.33 16.52
N ALA A 184 -2.45 11.92 16.71
CA ALA A 184 -3.73 11.33 16.32
C ALA A 184 -4.25 11.90 14.98
N ASP A 185 -4.82 11.03 14.14
CA ASP A 185 -5.49 11.44 12.89
C ASP A 185 -6.79 12.22 13.17
N HIS A 186 -7.44 11.92 14.30
CA HIS A 186 -8.68 12.55 14.72
C HIS A 186 -8.43 13.36 15.99
N LYS A 187 -8.61 14.68 15.89
CA LYS A 187 -8.42 15.59 17.02
C LYS A 187 -9.58 15.45 18.01
N ILE A 188 -9.24 15.38 19.28
CA ILE A 188 -10.20 15.35 20.38
C ILE A 188 -10.20 16.70 21.07
N MET A 189 -11.39 17.23 21.32
CA MET A 189 -11.58 18.45 22.11
C MET A 189 -11.58 18.11 23.59
N LEU A 190 -10.99 18.98 24.41
CA LEU A 190 -10.89 18.80 25.86
C LEU A 190 -12.26 18.53 26.51
N GLU A 191 -13.30 19.24 26.08
CA GLU A 191 -14.68 19.11 26.58
C GLU A 191 -15.26 17.70 26.45
N LYS A 192 -14.83 16.95 25.42
CA LYS A 192 -15.28 15.58 25.17
C LYS A 192 -14.57 14.56 26.06
N VAL A 193 -13.36 14.89 26.53
CA VAL A 193 -12.54 14.04 27.41
C VAL A 193 -12.97 14.17 28.86
N ILE A 194 -13.49 15.35 29.25
CA ILE A 194 -13.88 15.65 30.62
C ILE A 194 -15.17 14.88 30.98
N PRO A 195 -15.12 14.00 32.00
CA PRO A 195 -16.30 13.33 32.54
C PRO A 195 -17.34 14.32 33.09
N VAL A 196 -18.61 13.96 33.04
CA VAL A 196 -19.74 14.84 33.42
C VAL A 196 -19.61 15.37 34.85
N GLU A 197 -19.06 14.57 35.75
CA GLU A 197 -18.89 14.93 37.17
C GLU A 197 -17.84 16.03 37.39
N LEU A 198 -16.86 16.14 36.48
CA LEU A 198 -15.76 17.11 36.54
C LEU A 198 -16.07 18.42 35.80
N ARG A 199 -17.10 18.42 34.94
CA ARG A 199 -17.49 19.60 34.13
C ARG A 199 -17.80 20.86 34.94
N PRO A 200 -18.52 20.81 36.07
CA PRO A 200 -18.85 22.02 36.85
C PRO A 200 -17.60 22.74 37.36
N TYR A 201 -16.56 21.98 37.70
CA TYR A 201 -15.31 22.50 38.28
C TYR A 201 -14.31 22.99 37.23
N TRP A 202 -14.43 22.52 35.99
CA TRP A 202 -13.45 22.79 34.93
C TRP A 202 -13.98 23.66 33.79
N LEU A 203 -15.29 23.76 33.60
CA LEU A 203 -15.90 24.59 32.55
C LEU A 203 -16.47 25.91 33.09
N ASP A 204 -16.18 26.26 34.35
CA ASP A 204 -16.73 27.45 35.03
C ASP A 204 -18.25 27.60 34.81
N LEU A 205 -18.96 26.47 34.76
CA LEU A 205 -20.41 26.45 34.69
C LEU A 205 -20.92 26.86 36.08
N LYS A 206 -21.13 28.17 36.24
CA LYS A 206 -21.66 28.88 37.41
C LYS A 206 -23.06 28.45 37.88
N ASP A 207 -23.47 27.20 37.71
CA ASP A 207 -24.77 26.69 38.17
C ASP A 207 -24.66 25.32 38.83
N ALA A 208 -23.82 25.23 39.86
CA ALA A 208 -23.80 24.11 40.80
C ALA A 208 -24.97 24.16 41.83
N ARG A 209 -26.17 24.59 41.41
CA ARG A 209 -27.41 24.50 42.21
C ARG A 209 -28.45 23.51 41.67
N LEU A 210 -28.21 22.86 40.53
CA LEU A 210 -29.22 22.00 39.90
C LEU A 210 -29.01 20.49 40.01
N PHE A 211 -27.87 20.00 40.51
CA PHE A 211 -27.63 18.55 40.57
C PHE A 211 -27.91 17.88 41.93
N ALA A 212 -28.29 18.64 42.97
CA ALA A 212 -28.70 18.07 44.26
C ALA A 212 -30.15 17.52 44.28
N ALA A 213 -30.90 17.62 43.19
CA ALA A 213 -32.30 17.19 43.12
C ALA A 213 -32.52 15.81 42.45
N ALA A 214 -31.48 15.16 41.93
CA ALA A 214 -31.62 13.90 41.18
C ALA A 214 -31.30 12.63 42.01
N SER A 215 -31.16 12.76 43.33
CA SER A 215 -30.97 11.63 44.25
C SER A 215 -31.92 11.75 45.44
N ARG A 216 -33.22 11.58 45.17
CA ARG A 216 -34.23 11.10 46.12
C ARG A 216 -35.14 10.11 45.42
#